data_AF-A0A7S2CL72-F1
#
_entry.id   AF-A0A7S2CL72-F1
#
_cell.length_a   1.000
_cell.length_b   1.000
_cell.length_c   1.000
_cell.angle_alpha   90.00
_cell.angle_beta   90.00
_cell.angle_gamma   90.00
#
_symmetry.space_group_name_H-M   'P 1'
#
loop_
_entity.id
_entity.type
_entity.pdbx_description
1 polymer ?
#
loop_
_entity_poly.entity_id
_entity_poly.type
_entity_poly.pdbx_seq_one_letter_code
_entity_poly.pdbx_strand_id
1 'polypeptide(L)'
;VRVPADHLLGQQGEGFKIAMMTLDAGRIGIASQALGIAQASIDISVKYASEREAFGAPIRKLYAIQHKISEMSCKLESARLLTWRAAVLKDRGEDFVKEAAMAKLCASEAATFCA
;
A
#
# COMPACT_ATOMS: atom_id res chain seq x y z
N VAL A 1 -28.04 19.60 -12.35
CA VAL A 1 -28.86 18.91 -11.32
C VAL A 1 -29.20 19.93 -10.23
N ARG A 2 -30.41 19.95 -9.67
CA ARG A 2 -30.78 20.78 -8.50
C ARG A 2 -30.77 19.89 -7.25
N VAL A 3 -30.21 20.38 -6.14
CA VAL A 3 -30.04 19.62 -4.88
C VAL A 3 -30.64 20.41 -3.71
N PRO A 4 -31.43 19.79 -2.82
CA PRO A 4 -31.96 20.46 -1.62
C PRO A 4 -30.88 20.88 -0.61
N ALA A 5 -31.15 21.93 0.19
CA ALA A 5 -30.16 22.52 1.09
C ALA A 5 -29.75 21.62 2.28
N ASP A 6 -30.63 20.70 2.69
CA ASP A 6 -30.40 19.72 3.76
C ASP A 6 -29.43 18.59 3.38
N HIS A 7 -29.06 18.47 2.10
CA HIS A 7 -28.04 17.53 1.63
C HIS A 7 -26.62 18.12 1.66
N LEU A 8 -26.45 19.37 2.13
CA LEU A 8 -25.14 19.96 2.32
C LEU A 8 -24.41 19.27 3.49
N LEU A 9 -23.26 18.66 3.19
CA LEU A 9 -22.37 18.11 4.20
C LEU A 9 -21.50 19.23 4.79
N GLY A 10 -21.69 19.53 6.08
CA GLY A 10 -21.01 20.63 6.77
C GLY A 10 -21.59 21.99 6.38
N GLN A 11 -20.77 23.04 6.49
CA GLN A 11 -21.16 24.42 6.14
C GLN A 11 -20.69 24.85 4.75
N GLN A 12 -21.34 25.88 4.20
CA GLN A 12 -20.92 26.47 2.93
C GLN A 12 -19.48 26.97 3.03
N GLY A 13 -18.62 26.50 2.13
CA GLY A 13 -17.18 26.82 2.11
C GLY A 13 -16.27 25.78 2.76
N GLU A 14 -16.82 24.79 3.49
CA GLU A 14 -16.00 23.77 4.17
C GLU A 14 -15.61 22.56 3.29
N GLY A 15 -16.13 22.49 2.07
CA GLY A 15 -15.99 21.30 1.21
C GLY A 15 -14.55 20.84 0.99
N PHE A 16 -13.60 21.77 0.84
CA PHE A 16 -12.18 21.42 0.66
C PHE A 16 -11.60 20.72 1.91
N LYS A 17 -11.90 21.24 3.11
CA LYS A 17 -11.45 20.66 4.38
C LYS A 17 -12.04 19.25 4.57
N ILE A 18 -13.33 19.09 4.33
CA ILE A 18 -14.03 17.79 4.43
C ILE A 18 -13.42 16.79 3.45
N ALA A 19 -13.15 17.20 2.21
CA ALA A 19 -12.52 16.36 1.21
C ALA A 19 -11.11 15.93 1.63
N MET A 20 -10.27 16.85 2.13
CA MET A 20 -8.91 16.51 2.59
C MET A 20 -8.92 15.54 3.78
N MET A 21 -9.78 15.77 4.79
CA MET A 21 -9.91 14.85 5.93
C MET A 21 -10.30 13.44 5.49
N THR A 22 -11.19 13.33 4.50
CA THR A 22 -11.61 12.04 3.95
C THR A 22 -10.47 11.37 3.18
N LEU A 23 -9.71 12.14 2.38
CA LEU A 23 -8.56 11.62 1.64
C LEU A 23 -7.43 11.16 2.54
N ASP A 24 -7.18 11.84 3.67
CA ASP A 24 -6.14 11.44 4.62
C ASP A 24 -6.40 10.06 5.20
N ALA A 25 -7.63 9.78 5.62
CA ALA A 25 -8.03 8.44 6.03
C ALA A 25 -8.01 7.45 4.85
N GLY A 26 -8.46 7.87 3.66
CA GLY A 26 -8.48 7.06 2.46
C GLY A 26 -7.11 6.58 1.99
N ARG A 27 -6.05 7.39 2.20
CA ARG A 27 -4.66 7.04 1.88
C ARG A 27 -4.20 5.76 2.58
N ILE A 28 -4.60 5.55 3.83
CA ILE A 28 -4.28 4.31 4.58
C ILE A 28 -4.98 3.10 3.95
N GLY A 29 -6.21 3.27 3.48
CA GLY A 29 -6.95 2.22 2.76
C GLY A 29 -6.27 1.83 1.44
N ILE A 30 -5.86 2.81 0.64
CA ILE A 30 -5.13 2.56 -0.62
C ILE A 30 -3.76 1.94 -0.35
N ALA A 31 -3.04 2.38 0.69
CA ALA A 31 -1.78 1.77 1.10
C ALA A 31 -2.00 0.29 1.44
N SER A 32 -3.03 -0.03 2.23
CA SER A 32 -3.38 -1.41 2.61
C SER A 32 -3.72 -2.28 1.40
N GLN A 33 -4.44 -1.74 0.42
CA GLN A 33 -4.71 -2.44 -0.84
C GLN A 33 -3.41 -2.75 -1.59
N ALA A 34 -2.51 -1.78 -1.69
CA ALA A 34 -1.21 -1.96 -2.36
C ALA A 34 -0.34 -3.01 -1.67
N LEU A 35 -0.36 -3.10 -0.33
CA LEU A 35 0.30 -4.19 0.40
C LEU A 35 -0.23 -5.56 0.00
N GLY A 36 -1.55 -5.70 -0.15
CA GLY A 36 -2.18 -6.95 -0.58
C GLY A 36 -1.72 -7.37 -1.98
N ILE A 37 -1.65 -6.41 -2.92
CA ILE A 37 -1.13 -6.65 -4.28
C ILE A 37 0.33 -7.10 -4.22
N ALA A 38 1.18 -6.36 -3.50
CA ALA A 38 2.60 -6.68 -3.37
C ALA A 38 2.83 -8.07 -2.75
N GLN A 39 2.10 -8.42 -1.69
CA GLN A 39 2.16 -9.74 -1.05
C GLN A 39 1.78 -10.85 -2.04
N ALA A 40 0.65 -10.70 -2.75
CA ALA A 40 0.21 -11.68 -3.73
C ALA A 40 1.25 -11.90 -4.84
N SER A 41 1.87 -10.82 -5.33
CA SER A 41 2.95 -10.90 -6.32
C SER A 41 4.16 -11.67 -5.79
N ILE A 42 4.55 -11.47 -4.53
CA ILE A 42 5.64 -12.23 -3.90
C ILE A 42 5.28 -13.70 -3.76
N ASP A 43 4.10 -14.03 -3.25
CA ASP A 43 3.66 -15.40 -3.04
C ASP A 43 3.67 -16.20 -4.35
N ILE A 44 3.13 -15.60 -5.43
CA ILE A 44 3.15 -16.18 -6.78
C ILE A 44 4.58 -16.31 -7.30
N SER A 45 5.43 -15.29 -7.11
CA SER A 45 6.82 -15.30 -7.55
C SER A 45 7.65 -16.40 -6.88
N VAL A 46 7.50 -16.57 -5.56
CA VAL A 46 8.20 -17.60 -4.78
C VAL A 46 7.76 -19.00 -5.21
N LYS A 47 6.44 -19.20 -5.39
CA LYS A 47 5.90 -20.47 -5.89
C LYS A 47 6.48 -20.79 -7.27
N TYR A 48 6.35 -19.86 -8.22
CA TYR A 48 6.81 -20.07 -9.59
C TYR A 48 8.33 -20.29 -9.65
N ALA A 49 9.11 -19.56 -8.86
CA ALA A 49 10.56 -19.75 -8.81
C ALA A 49 10.97 -21.14 -8.31
N SER A 50 10.12 -21.79 -7.51
CA SER A 50 10.34 -23.14 -6.98
C SER A 50 9.92 -24.23 -7.95
N GLU A 51 8.92 -23.97 -8.80
CA GLU A 51 8.37 -24.93 -9.78
C GLU A 51 9.07 -24.85 -11.14
N ARG A 52 9.49 -23.66 -11.57
CA ARG A 52 10.12 -23.46 -12.88
C ARG A 52 11.56 -23.94 -12.88
N GLU A 53 11.88 -24.86 -13.79
CA GLU A 53 13.24 -25.32 -14.02
C GLU A 53 13.89 -24.63 -15.23
N ALA A 54 15.17 -24.29 -15.08
CA ALA A 54 16.06 -23.87 -16.15
C ALA A 54 17.50 -24.16 -15.73
N PHE A 55 18.41 -24.37 -16.69
CA PHE A 55 19.81 -24.66 -16.38
C PHE A 55 20.00 -25.88 -15.44
N GLY A 56 19.10 -26.88 -15.56
CA GLY A 56 19.16 -28.13 -14.81
C GLY A 56 18.68 -28.08 -13.35
N ALA A 57 18.06 -26.99 -12.91
CA ALA A 57 17.50 -26.88 -11.56
C ALA A 57 16.34 -25.87 -11.47
N PRO A 58 15.58 -25.84 -10.36
CA PRO A 58 14.64 -24.77 -10.08
C PRO A 58 15.30 -23.38 -10.09
N ILE A 59 14.65 -22.39 -10.72
CA ILE A 59 15.21 -21.04 -10.88
C ILE A 59 15.40 -20.28 -9.57
N ARG A 60 14.74 -20.70 -8.47
CA ARG A 60 15.01 -20.21 -7.10
C ARG A 60 16.47 -20.38 -6.66
N LYS A 61 17.26 -21.24 -7.32
CA LYS A 61 18.70 -21.41 -7.03
C LYS A 61 19.58 -20.34 -7.68
N LEU A 62 19.04 -19.56 -8.63
CA LEU A 62 19.79 -18.47 -9.28
C LEU A 62 19.86 -17.26 -8.36
N TYR A 63 21.06 -16.74 -8.10
CA TYR A 63 21.28 -15.57 -7.23
C TYR A 63 20.42 -14.37 -7.63
N ALA A 64 20.30 -14.08 -8.92
CA ALA A 64 19.49 -12.96 -9.43
C ALA A 64 18.00 -13.07 -9.01
N ILE A 65 17.45 -14.29 -8.98
CA ILE A 65 16.06 -14.53 -8.56
C ILE A 65 15.92 -14.37 -7.05
N GLN A 66 16.88 -14.91 -6.28
CA GLN A 66 16.91 -14.74 -4.82
C GLN A 66 17.01 -13.27 -4.44
N HIS A 67 17.90 -12.52 -5.10
CA HIS A 67 18.06 -11.09 -4.89
C HIS A 67 16.76 -10.33 -5.17
N LYS A 68 16.12 -10.57 -6.32
CA LYS A 68 14.85 -9.91 -6.67
C LYS A 68 13.76 -10.17 -5.61
N ILE A 69 13.59 -11.42 -5.17
CA ILE A 69 12.62 -11.78 -4.13
C ILE A 69 12.97 -11.12 -2.79
N SER A 70 14.25 -11.03 -2.44
CA SER A 70 14.70 -10.37 -1.22
C SER A 70 14.38 -8.87 -1.22
N GLU A 71 14.60 -8.19 -2.35
CA GLU A 71 14.28 -6.76 -2.49
C GLU A 71 12.76 -6.51 -2.43
N MET A 72 11.97 -7.36 -3.09
CA MET A 72 10.51 -7.31 -3.04
C MET A 72 10.03 -7.44 -1.59
N SER A 73 10.58 -8.40 -0.84
CA SER A 73 10.22 -8.65 0.56
C SER A 73 10.59 -7.47 1.47
N CYS A 74 11.79 -6.92 1.33
CA CYS A 74 12.21 -5.75 2.11
C CYS A 74 11.33 -4.52 1.86
N LYS A 75 10.95 -4.27 0.59
CA LYS A 75 10.06 -3.16 0.24
C LYS A 75 8.66 -3.36 0.79
N LEU A 76 8.11 -4.58 0.69
CA LEU A 76 6.79 -4.90 1.25
C LEU A 76 6.76 -4.67 2.77
N GLU A 77 7.73 -5.19 3.51
CA GLU A 77 7.73 -5.06 4.97
C GLU A 77 7.95 -3.61 5.42
N SER A 78 8.79 -2.85 4.70
CA SER A 78 8.94 -1.40 4.95
C SER A 78 7.62 -0.65 4.75
N ALA A 79 6.91 -0.94 3.67
CA ALA A 79 5.60 -0.34 3.39
C ALA A 79 4.53 -0.77 4.40
N ARG A 80 4.57 -2.02 4.86
CA ARG A 80 3.64 -2.57 5.85
C ARG A 80 3.78 -1.82 7.18
N LEU A 81 5.01 -1.62 7.65
CA LEU A 81 5.28 -0.90 8.89
C LEU A 81 4.81 0.56 8.83
N LEU A 82 5.04 1.26 7.71
CA LEU A 82 4.54 2.63 7.51
C LEU A 82 3.01 2.68 7.52
N THR A 83 2.36 1.72 6.86
CA THR A 83 0.90 1.64 6.79
C THR A 83 0.28 1.39 8.16
N TRP A 84 0.82 0.44 8.92
CA TRP A 84 0.35 0.16 10.28
C TRP A 84 0.60 1.33 11.23
N ARG A 85 1.74 2.00 11.12
CA ARG A 85 2.00 3.23 11.89
C ARG A 85 0.93 4.29 11.65
N ALA A 86 0.59 4.56 10.39
CA ALA A 86 -0.45 5.54 10.05
C ALA A 86 -1.83 5.12 10.59
N ALA A 87 -2.17 3.84 10.49
CA ALA A 87 -3.42 3.30 11.02
C ALA A 87 -3.52 3.44 12.55
N VAL A 88 -2.46 3.07 13.29
CA VAL A 88 -2.42 3.18 14.75
C VAL A 88 -2.55 4.62 15.22
N LEU A 89 -1.87 5.57 14.56
CA LEU A 89 -1.99 7.00 14.89
C LEU A 89 -3.43 7.49 14.69
N LYS A 90 -4.04 7.13 13.55
CA LYS A 90 -5.45 7.47 13.27
C LYS A 90 -6.39 6.88 14.32
N ASP A 91 -6.23 5.61 14.69
CA ASP A 91 -7.10 4.93 15.67
C ASP A 91 -6.96 5.53 17.08
N ARG A 92 -5.82 6.13 17.40
CA ARG A 92 -5.60 6.88 18.65
C ARG A 92 -6.09 8.33 18.62
N GLY A 93 -6.58 8.81 17.46
CA GLY A 93 -6.96 10.20 17.27
C GLY A 93 -5.77 11.17 17.23
N GLU A 94 -4.56 10.67 16.99
CA GLU A 94 -3.35 11.47 16.83
C GLU A 94 -3.23 12.01 15.39
N ASP A 95 -2.38 13.01 15.15
CA ASP A 95 -2.10 13.46 13.78
C ASP A 95 -1.38 12.35 13.00
N PHE A 96 -1.96 11.98 11.86
CA PHE A 96 -1.51 10.88 11.01
C PHE A 96 -1.33 11.29 9.54
N VAL A 97 -1.52 12.57 9.19
CA VAL A 97 -1.58 13.03 7.78
C VAL A 97 -0.28 12.73 7.04
N LYS A 98 0.85 13.06 7.67
CA LYS A 98 2.19 12.82 7.10
C LYS A 98 2.47 11.32 6.95
N GLU A 99 2.16 10.53 7.98
CA GLU A 99 2.35 9.08 8.00
C GLU A 99 1.47 8.38 6.95
N ALA A 100 0.22 8.81 6.78
CA ALA A 100 -0.67 8.28 5.74
C ALA A 100 -0.16 8.60 4.32
N ALA A 101 0.38 9.81 4.10
CA ALA A 101 1.00 10.16 2.83
C ALA A 101 2.24 9.29 2.53
N MET A 102 3.12 9.10 3.52
CA MET A 102 4.30 8.22 3.41
C MET A 102 3.89 6.77 3.14
N ALA A 103 2.91 6.25 3.88
CA ALA A 103 2.39 4.91 3.72
C ALA A 103 1.84 4.69 2.32
N LYS A 104 1.00 5.60 1.82
CA LYS A 104 0.41 5.47 0.48
C LYS A 104 1.49 5.45 -0.59
N LEU A 105 2.46 6.37 -0.54
CA LEU A 105 3.55 6.44 -1.53
C LEU A 105 4.35 5.14 -1.52
N CYS A 106 4.90 4.78 -0.36
CA CYS A 106 5.79 3.63 -0.20
C CYS A 106 5.09 2.31 -0.57
N ALA A 107 3.84 2.11 -0.14
CA ALA A 107 3.08 0.91 -0.48
C ALA A 107 2.77 0.83 -1.97
N SER A 108 2.39 1.94 -2.62
CA SER A 108 2.15 1.92 -4.07
C SER A 108 3.41 1.64 -4.89
N GLU A 109 4.56 2.19 -4.50
CA GLU A 109 5.84 1.89 -5.18
C GLU A 109 6.31 0.46 -4.91
N ALA A 110 6.12 -0.07 -3.70
CA ALA A 110 6.41 -1.46 -3.38
C ALA A 110 5.55 -2.40 -4.24
N ALA A 111 4.26 -2.11 -4.39
CA ALA A 111 3.35 -2.87 -5.24
C ALA A 111 3.79 -2.85 -6.71
N THR A 112 4.10 -1.67 -7.27
CA THR A 112 4.61 -1.54 -8.64
C THR A 112 5.94 -2.27 -8.84
N PHE A 113 6.82 -2.31 -7.83
CA PHE A 113 8.06 -3.06 -7.92
C PHE A 113 7.84 -4.58 -7.89
N CYS A 114 6.84 -5.03 -7.13
CA CYS A 114 6.57 -6.46 -6.95
C CYS A 114 5.75 -7.09 -8.09
N ALA A 115 4.80 -6.35 -8.66
CA ALA A 115 3.88 -6.81 -9.71
C ALA A 115 4.46 -6.62 -11.12
#